data_AF-A0A7K6ADG6-F1
#
_entry.id   AF-A0A7K6ADG6-F1
#
_cell.length_a   1.000
_cell.length_b   1.000
_cell.length_c   1.000
_cell.angle_alpha   90.00
_cell.angle_beta   90.00
_cell.angle_gamma   90.00
#
_symmetry.space_group_name_H-M   'P 1'
#
loop_
_entity.id
_entity.type
_entity.pdbx_description
1 polymer ?
#
loop_
_entity_poly.entity_id
_entity_poly.type
_entity_poly.pdbx_seq_one_letter_code
_entity_poly.pdbx_strand_id
1 'polypeptide(L)'
;LQRLLGAVNWLRPFLGLTTEELHPLFELLKGSPDLKFEWSLTAEEKQALEVCSKAIENRQSRRKNPELQICLALVPSRFQPFAVLFRWDQAEKDPLRVL
;
A
#
# COMPACT_ATOMS: atom_id res chain seq x y z
N LEU A 1 19.44 -2.87 4.86
CA LEU A 1 18.69 -3.93 4.12
C LEU A 1 17.70 -4.69 4.99
N GLN A 2 18.13 -5.30 6.10
CA GLN A 2 17.23 -6.00 7.05
C GLN A 2 16.02 -5.16 7.50
N ARG A 3 16.20 -3.88 7.85
CA ARG A 3 15.08 -2.99 8.23
C ARG A 3 14.08 -2.78 7.08
N LEU A 4 14.57 -2.62 5.84
CA LEU A 4 13.73 -2.45 4.66
C LEU A 4 12.88 -3.69 4.42
N LEU A 5 13.50 -4.86 4.46
CA LEU A 5 12.81 -6.13 4.23
C LEU A 5 11.88 -6.51 5.38
N GLY A 6 12.20 -6.11 6.61
CA GLY A 6 11.27 -6.16 7.73
C GLY A 6 10.01 -5.33 7.48
N ALA A 7 10.16 -4.11 6.94
CA ALA A 7 9.02 -3.26 6.58
C ALA A 7 8.20 -3.84 5.41
N VAL A 8 8.85 -4.38 4.37
CA VAL A 8 8.18 -5.06 3.26
C VAL A 8 7.41 -6.29 3.74
N ASN A 9 8.00 -7.10 4.61
CA ASN A 9 7.33 -8.24 5.23
C ASN A 9 6.10 -7.82 6.03
N TRP A 10 6.20 -6.74 6.80
CA TRP A 10 5.08 -6.20 7.55
C TRP A 10 3.96 -5.70 6.64
N LEU A 11 4.29 -5.08 5.50
CA LEU A 11 3.33 -4.59 4.52
C LEU A 11 2.72 -5.69 3.64
N ARG A 12 3.33 -6.87 3.55
CA ARG A 12 2.93 -7.94 2.64
C ARG A 12 1.43 -8.32 2.68
N PRO A 13 0.77 -8.50 3.85
CA PRO A 13 -0.66 -8.84 3.91
C PRO A 13 -1.55 -7.75 3.31
N PHE A 14 -1.03 -6.53 3.32
CA PHE A 14 -1.66 -5.39 2.71
C PHE A 14 -1.39 -5.44 1.21
N LEU A 15 -0.14 -5.44 0.77
CA LEU A 15 0.18 -5.22 -0.65
C LEU A 15 -0.34 -6.27 -1.67
N GLY A 16 -0.84 -7.42 -1.23
CA GLY A 16 -1.34 -8.46 -2.13
C GLY A 16 -0.21 -9.17 -2.89
N LEU A 17 1.03 -9.03 -2.39
CA LEU A 17 2.23 -9.59 -2.99
C LEU A 17 2.41 -11.07 -2.59
N THR A 18 2.71 -11.89 -3.59
CA THR A 18 2.96 -13.32 -3.44
C THR A 18 4.33 -13.61 -2.84
N THR A 19 4.55 -14.84 -2.35
CA THR A 19 5.88 -15.25 -1.87
C THR A 19 6.89 -15.24 -3.01
N GLU A 20 6.47 -15.61 -4.22
CA GLU A 20 7.34 -15.73 -5.39
C GLU A 20 7.87 -14.36 -5.83
N GLU A 21 7.03 -13.33 -5.86
CA GLU A 21 7.43 -11.96 -6.20
C GLU A 21 8.44 -11.37 -5.21
N LEU A 22 8.39 -11.80 -3.95
CA LEU A 22 9.28 -11.34 -2.88
C LEU A 22 10.49 -12.26 -2.67
N HIS A 23 10.52 -13.43 -3.31
CA HIS A 23 11.54 -14.44 -3.08
C HIS A 23 12.97 -13.94 -3.27
N PRO A 24 13.31 -13.18 -4.33
CA PRO A 24 14.66 -12.65 -4.53
C PRO A 24 15.13 -11.79 -3.35
N LEU A 25 14.21 -11.04 -2.73
CA LEU A 25 14.52 -10.20 -1.57
C LEU A 25 14.80 -11.01 -0.30
N PHE A 26 14.20 -12.19 -0.16
CA PHE A 26 14.47 -13.06 0.98
C PHE A 26 15.79 -13.81 0.84
N GLU A 27 16.17 -14.22 -0.36
CA GLU A 27 17.48 -14.84 -0.60
C GLU A 27 18.63 -13.89 -0.25
N LEU A 28 18.45 -12.60 -0.53
CA LEU A 28 19.38 -11.54 -0.15
C LEU A 28 19.54 -11.41 1.38
N LEU A 29 18.56 -11.81 2.21
CA LEU A 29 18.73 -11.88 3.67
C LEU A 29 19.49 -13.11 4.15
N LYS A 30 19.54 -14.19 3.35
CA LYS A 30 20.26 -15.41 3.69
C LYS A 30 21.78 -15.28 3.48
N GLY A 31 22.23 -14.20 2.84
CA GLY A 31 23.65 -13.88 2.66
C GLY A 31 24.34 -13.41 3.95
N SER A 32 25.53 -12.83 3.81
CA SER A 32 26.42 -12.55 4.95
C SER A 32 25.80 -11.62 6.02
N PRO A 33 25.94 -11.95 7.32
CA PRO A 33 25.47 -11.10 8.43
C PRO A 33 26.30 -9.83 8.64
N ASP A 34 27.35 -9.62 7.84
CA ASP A 34 28.26 -8.48 7.97
C ASP A 34 27.64 -7.17 7.47
N LEU A 35 27.43 -6.23 8.40
CA LEU A 35 26.93 -4.88 8.14
C LEU A 35 27.86 -4.02 7.25
N LYS A 36 29.12 -4.44 7.06
CA LYS A 36 30.12 -3.76 6.23
C LYS A 36 30.17 -4.26 4.78
N PHE A 37 29.34 -5.23 4.43
CA PHE A 37 29.32 -5.80 3.09
C PHE A 37 28.69 -4.81 2.09
N GLU A 38 29.38 -4.57 0.97
CA GLU A 38 28.82 -3.81 -0.16
C GLU A 38 27.88 -4.73 -0.95
N TRP A 39 26.58 -4.61 -0.66
CA TRP A 39 25.56 -5.37 -1.39
C TRP A 39 25.37 -4.77 -2.78
N SER A 40 25.68 -5.55 -3.82
CA SER A 40 25.25 -5.24 -5.18
C SER A 40 23.93 -5.94 -5.47
N LEU A 41 22.85 -5.17 -5.69
CA LEU A 41 21.56 -5.75 -6.04
C LEU A 41 21.61 -6.37 -7.45
N THR A 42 21.20 -7.64 -7.56
CA THR A 42 21.00 -8.31 -8.85
C THR A 42 19.80 -7.70 -9.60
N ALA A 43 19.63 -8.06 -10.88
CA ALA A 43 18.50 -7.61 -11.66
C ALA A 43 17.16 -8.09 -11.07
N GLU A 44 17.11 -9.33 -10.54
CA GLU A 44 15.88 -9.89 -9.95
C GLU A 44 15.48 -9.17 -8.65
N GLU A 45 16.45 -8.84 -7.81
CA GLU A 45 16.22 -8.13 -6.55
C GLU A 45 15.73 -6.69 -6.80
N LYS A 46 16.29 -6.01 -7.81
CA LYS A 46 15.80 -4.70 -8.25
C LYS A 46 14.37 -4.79 -8.77
N GLN A 47 14.06 -5.80 -9.57
CA GLN A 47 12.71 -6.01 -10.09
C GLN A 47 11.70 -6.28 -8.95
N ALA A 48 12.06 -7.11 -7.97
CA ALA A 48 11.21 -7.38 -6.82
C ALA A 48 10.97 -6.12 -5.96
N LEU A 49 11.98 -5.27 -5.77
CA LEU A 49 11.83 -3.97 -5.11
C LEU A 49 10.89 -3.03 -5.90
N GLU A 50 11.00 -3.01 -7.22
CA GLU A 50 10.15 -2.21 -8.09
C GLU A 50 8.67 -2.66 -8.01
N VAL A 51 8.43 -3.97 -7.99
CA VAL A 51 7.10 -4.55 -7.79
C VAL A 51 6.54 -4.14 -6.42
N CYS A 52 7.35 -4.20 -5.36
CA CYS A 52 6.95 -3.72 -4.03
C CYS A 52 6.59 -2.23 -4.05
N SER A 53 7.41 -1.40 -4.69
CA SER A 53 7.18 0.04 -4.78
C SER A 53 5.87 0.35 -5.50
N LYS A 54 5.64 -0.30 -6.65
CA LYS A 54 4.39 -0.18 -7.40
C LYS A 54 3.19 -0.66 -6.60
N ALA A 55 3.31 -1.77 -5.89
CA ALA A 55 2.23 -2.27 -5.03
C ALA A 55 1.93 -1.29 -3.89
N ILE A 56 2.96 -0.67 -3.29
CA ILE A 56 2.80 0.37 -2.27
C ILE A 56 2.10 1.59 -2.86
N GLU A 57 2.55 2.08 -4.01
CA GLU A 57 1.96 3.24 -4.71
C GLU A 57 0.50 2.99 -5.09
N ASN A 58 0.21 1.86 -5.72
CA ASN A 58 -1.14 1.47 -6.14
C ASN A 58 -2.07 1.23 -4.94
N ARG A 59 -1.52 0.75 -3.82
CA ARG A 59 -2.29 0.49 -2.60
C ARG A 59 -2.22 1.62 -1.59
N GLN A 60 -1.64 2.77 -1.92
CA GLN A 60 -1.96 3.98 -1.18
C GLN A 60 -3.44 4.20 -1.41
N SER A 61 -4.27 3.73 -0.46
CA SER A 61 -5.70 4.00 -0.40
C SER A 61 -5.82 5.49 -0.68
N ARG A 62 -6.50 5.84 -1.79
CA ARG A 62 -6.70 7.23 -2.24
C ARG A 62 -6.65 8.16 -1.04
N ARG A 63 -5.51 8.84 -0.87
CA ARG A 63 -5.19 9.50 0.40
C ARG A 63 -6.36 10.40 0.76
N LYS A 64 -6.57 10.59 2.06
CA LYS A 64 -7.44 11.67 2.54
C LYS A 64 -6.92 12.97 1.92
N ASN A 65 -7.52 13.42 0.83
CA ASN A 65 -7.30 14.74 0.27
C ASN A 65 -7.82 15.73 1.32
N PRO A 66 -6.92 16.46 2.01
CA PRO A 66 -7.32 17.36 3.07
C PRO A 66 -8.05 18.60 2.53
N GLU A 67 -7.95 18.87 1.22
CA GLU A 67 -8.64 19.99 0.57
C GLU A 67 -10.12 19.67 0.29
N LEU A 68 -10.49 18.39 0.25
CA LEU A 68 -11.88 17.98 0.07
C LEU A 68 -12.61 17.94 1.41
N GLN A 69 -13.75 18.63 1.47
CA GLN A 69 -14.66 18.60 2.62
C GLN A 69 -15.23 17.19 2.83
N ILE A 70 -15.34 16.78 4.09
CA ILE A 70 -16.02 15.55 4.49
C ILE A 70 -17.52 15.88 4.63
N CYS A 71 -18.35 15.12 3.93
CA CYS A 71 -19.79 15.25 3.96
C CYS A 71 -20.42 14.06 4.70
N LEU A 72 -21.56 14.32 5.36
CA LEU A 72 -22.39 13.31 6.00
C LEU A 72 -23.73 13.25 5.26
N ALA A 73 -24.03 12.11 4.62
CA ALA A 73 -25.35 11.84 4.08
C ALA A 73 -26.18 11.09 5.12
N LEU A 74 -27.29 11.68 5.56
CA LEU A 74 -28.30 11.00 6.37
C LEU A 74 -29.36 10.43 5.45
N VAL A 75 -29.48 9.10 5.43
CA VAL A 75 -30.48 8.38 4.65
C VAL A 75 -31.58 7.92 5.61
N PRO A 76 -32.77 8.54 5.58
CA PRO A 76 -33.87 8.12 6.44
C PRO A 76 -34.34 6.71 6.06
N SER A 77 -34.58 5.86 7.05
CA SER A 77 -35.23 4.56 6.85
C SER A 77 -36.32 4.34 7.89
N ARG A 78 -37.22 3.39 7.62
CA ARG A 78 -38.41 3.11 8.46
C ARG A 78 -38.07 2.78 9.92
N PHE A 79 -36.92 2.15 10.18
CA PHE A 79 -36.57 1.66 11.51
C PHE A 79 -35.44 2.46 12.16
N GLN A 80 -34.48 2.96 11.36
CA GLN A 80 -33.38 3.80 11.84
C GLN A 80 -32.74 4.60 10.69
N PRO A 81 -32.24 5.82 10.92
CA PRO A 81 -31.47 6.53 9.90
C PRO A 81 -30.14 5.81 9.65
N PHE A 82 -29.74 5.73 8.39
CA PHE A 82 -28.39 5.38 8.01
C PHE A 82 -27.58 6.65 7.80
N ALA A 83 -26.28 6.58 8.07
CA ALA A 83 -25.37 7.68 7.86
C ALA A 83 -24.18 7.18 7.05
N VAL A 84 -23.81 7.91 6.00
CA VAL A 84 -22.64 7.62 5.18
C VAL A 84 -21.72 8.83 5.23
N LEU A 85 -20.48 8.62 5.68
CA LEU A 85 -19.42 9.59 5.53
C LEU A 85 -18.83 9.45 4.13
N PHE A 86 -18.79 10.53 3.39
CA PHE A 86 -18.24 10.53 2.05
C PHE A 86 -17.53 11.85 1.72
N ARG A 87 -16.76 11.82 0.65
CA ARG A 87 -16.17 12.99 0.01
C ARG A 87 -16.59 13.00 -1.46
N TRP A 88 -16.72 14.20 -2.01
CA TRP A 88 -17.07 14.38 -3.41
C TRP A 88 -15.90 15.01 -4.16
N ASP A 89 -15.30 14.28 -5.10
CA ASP A 89 -14.18 14.74 -5.92
C ASP A 89 -14.58 14.86 -7.39
N GLN A 90 -14.82 16.09 -7.86
CA GLN A 90 -15.23 16.33 -9.25
C GLN A 90 -14.12 16.08 -10.28
N ALA A 91 -12.86 15.96 -9.85
CA ALA A 91 -11.74 15.71 -10.76
C ALA A 91 -11.63 14.22 -11.15
N GLU A 92 -12.25 13.32 -10.40
CA GLU A 92 -12.19 11.88 -10.66
C GLU A 92 -13.42 11.38 -11.44
N LYS A 93 -13.19 10.35 -12.28
CA LYS A 93 -14.24 9.66 -13.05
C LYS A 93 -15.35 9.07 -12.16
N ASP A 94 -15.01 8.71 -10.93
CA ASP A 94 -15.94 8.28 -9.89
C ASP A 94 -15.85 9.27 -8.72
N PRO A 95 -16.76 10.26 -8.64
CA PRO A 95 -16.61 11.37 -7.72
C PRO A 95 -16.98 11.03 -6.27
N LEU A 96 -17.74 9.95 -6.04
CA LEU A 96 -18.19 9.57 -4.71
C LEU A 96 -17.13 8.71 -4.01
N ARG A 97 -16.56 9.24 -2.93
CA ARG A 97 -15.57 8.55 -2.11
C ARG A 97 -16.16 8.29 -0.73
N VAL A 98 -16.72 7.10 -0.52
CA VAL A 98 -17.13 6.65 0.81
C VAL A 98 -15.87 6.45 1.67
N LEU A 99 -15.92 6.96 2.91
CA LEU A 99 -14.84 6.89 3.88
C LEU A 99 -14.92 5.61 4.74
#